data_AF-A0A7Y6YZM7-F1
#
_entry.id   AF-A0A7Y6YZM7-F1
#
_cell.length_a   1.000
_cell.length_b   1.000
_cell.length_c   1.000
_cell.angle_alpha   90.00
_cell.angle_beta   90.00
_cell.angle_gamma   90.00
#
_symmetry.space_group_name_H-M   'P 1'
#
loop_
_entity.id
_entity.type
_entity.pdbx_description
1 polymer ?
#
loop_
_entity_poly.entity_id
_entity_poly.type
_entity_poly.pdbx_seq_one_letter_code
_entity_poly.pdbx_strand_id
1 'polypeptide(L)'
;MMKTLVEEMLPARFLANYAVYLQTCAHLELTVWHIVLLARNEDTETDQYLAGHLNLRISAYQLRKALREVVPLCPPHLGLRVCNLANKVNDGYENRNTAAHGAWHVDRRTERLHVEHYLKRGKAPKVQFFHITEPFNQKQIDGAVEEADRLLRSAVDIRAELHKWRMRRGEALKTMISRQLSGPEVASPQEPYRGWIETLDRKFRRKDSVSSFWNIGHPIRLGSRLQ
;
A
#
# COMPACT_ATOMS: atom_id res chain seq x y z
N MET A 1 26.17 -2.88 -39.97
CA MET A 1 24.74 -3.24 -39.90
C MET A 1 24.13 -2.44 -38.77
N MET A 2 23.21 -1.50 -39.05
CA MET A 2 22.56 -0.70 -37.99
C MET A 2 21.65 -1.61 -37.16
N LYS A 3 21.89 -1.70 -35.86
CA LYS A 3 20.93 -2.28 -34.92
C LYS A 3 19.84 -1.26 -34.66
N THR A 4 18.67 -1.43 -35.26
CA THR A 4 17.46 -0.71 -34.86
C THR A 4 17.11 -1.11 -33.42
N LEU A 5 16.91 -0.12 -32.56
CA LEU A 5 16.79 -0.25 -31.09
C LEU A 5 15.42 -0.80 -30.63
N VAL A 6 14.79 -1.62 -31.47
CA VAL A 6 13.59 -2.41 -31.16
C VAL A 6 14.02 -3.86 -31.24
N GLU A 7 14.49 -4.38 -30.11
CA GLU A 7 14.53 -5.81 -29.87
C GLU A 7 13.09 -6.34 -29.90
N GLU A 8 12.91 -7.60 -30.31
CA GLU A 8 11.61 -8.11 -30.79
C GLU A 8 10.47 -7.93 -29.77
N MET A 9 9.25 -7.72 -30.28
CA MET A 9 8.07 -7.62 -29.43
C MET A 9 7.90 -8.88 -28.58
N LEU A 10 7.69 -8.69 -27.28
CA LEU A 10 7.45 -9.78 -26.35
C LEU A 10 6.20 -10.59 -26.77
N PRO A 11 6.18 -11.92 -26.55
CA PRO A 11 5.05 -12.76 -26.95
C PRO A 11 3.71 -12.26 -26.38
N ALA A 12 2.67 -12.19 -27.20
CA ALA A 12 1.37 -11.64 -26.79
C ALA A 12 0.77 -12.35 -25.56
N ARG A 13 0.94 -13.68 -25.45
CA ARG A 13 0.54 -14.47 -24.27
C ARG A 13 1.32 -14.08 -23.01
N PHE A 14 2.61 -13.78 -23.13
CA PHE A 14 3.40 -13.27 -22.02
C PHE A 14 2.84 -11.92 -21.55
N LEU A 15 2.64 -10.98 -22.48
CA LEU A 15 2.13 -9.64 -22.18
C LEU A 15 0.76 -9.69 -21.47
N ALA A 16 -0.13 -10.59 -21.88
CA ALA A 16 -1.42 -10.80 -21.22
C ALA A 16 -1.28 -11.29 -19.77
N ASN A 17 -0.51 -12.38 -19.53
CA ASN A 17 -0.31 -12.92 -18.18
C ASN A 17 0.43 -11.93 -17.27
N TYR A 18 1.40 -11.20 -17.82
CA TYR A 18 2.14 -10.14 -17.14
C TYR A 18 1.23 -8.95 -16.75
N ALA A 19 0.33 -8.52 -17.63
CA ALA A 19 -0.65 -7.46 -17.31
C ALA A 19 -1.60 -7.89 -16.18
N VAL A 20 -2.11 -9.13 -16.23
CA VAL A 20 -2.93 -9.71 -15.14
C VAL A 20 -2.15 -9.75 -13.83
N TYR A 21 -0.89 -10.18 -13.84
CA TYR A 21 -0.01 -10.18 -12.67
C TYR A 21 0.15 -8.79 -12.04
N LEU A 22 0.51 -7.78 -12.85
CA LEU A 22 0.69 -6.41 -12.37
C LEU A 22 -0.61 -5.82 -11.81
N GLN A 23 -1.74 -6.02 -12.49
CA GLN A 23 -3.04 -5.53 -12.01
C GLN A 23 -3.44 -6.21 -10.68
N THR A 24 -3.16 -7.50 -10.54
CA THR A 24 -3.40 -8.25 -9.29
C THR A 24 -2.52 -7.73 -8.16
N CYS A 25 -1.25 -7.41 -8.44
CA CYS A 25 -0.35 -6.80 -7.47
C CYS A 25 -0.82 -5.40 -7.05
N ALA A 26 -1.30 -4.56 -7.96
CA ALA A 26 -1.86 -3.25 -7.64
C ALA A 26 -3.12 -3.36 -6.74
N HIS A 27 -4.02 -4.30 -7.03
CA HIS A 27 -5.18 -4.57 -6.18
C HIS A 27 -4.78 -5.11 -4.79
N LEU A 28 -3.70 -5.90 -4.71
CA LEU A 28 -3.15 -6.40 -3.45
C LEU A 28 -2.59 -5.25 -2.61
N GLU A 29 -1.81 -4.34 -3.20
CA GLU A 29 -1.28 -3.17 -2.50
C GLU A 29 -2.39 -2.25 -1.99
N LEU A 30 -3.40 -1.94 -2.81
CA LEU A 30 -4.57 -1.18 -2.40
C LEU A 30 -5.35 -1.85 -1.26
N THR A 31 -5.54 -3.16 -1.33
CA THR A 31 -6.25 -3.93 -0.28
C THR A 31 -5.44 -4.00 1.02
N VAL A 32 -4.13 -4.17 0.93
CA VAL A 32 -3.20 -4.09 2.07
C VAL A 32 -3.24 -2.71 2.71
N TRP A 33 -3.32 -1.65 1.91
CA TRP A 33 -3.48 -0.30 2.44
C TRP A 33 -4.81 -0.14 3.19
N HIS A 34 -5.94 -0.57 2.62
CA HIS A 34 -7.23 -0.55 3.32
C HIS A 34 -7.21 -1.33 4.66
N ILE A 35 -6.45 -2.43 4.77
CA ILE A 35 -6.24 -3.15 6.04
C ILE A 35 -5.58 -2.24 7.09
N VAL A 36 -4.52 -1.51 6.72
CA VAL A 36 -3.83 -0.57 7.63
C VAL A 36 -4.80 0.48 8.17
N LEU A 37 -5.61 1.03 7.30
CA LEU A 37 -6.52 2.14 7.57
C LEU A 37 -7.67 1.72 8.49
N LEU A 38 -8.30 0.56 8.18
CA LEU A 38 -9.33 -0.04 9.02
C LEU A 38 -8.82 -0.40 10.41
N ALA A 39 -7.60 -0.96 10.51
CA ALA A 39 -6.98 -1.31 11.79
C ALA A 39 -6.61 -0.08 12.63
N ARG A 40 -6.26 1.05 12.00
CA ARG A 40 -6.06 2.35 12.67
C ARG A 40 -7.38 3.09 12.98
N ASN A 41 -8.52 2.56 12.55
CA ASN A 41 -9.84 3.20 12.63
C ASN A 41 -9.89 4.56 11.91
N GLU A 42 -9.10 4.74 10.85
CA GLU A 42 -9.15 5.91 9.97
C GLU A 42 -10.38 5.84 9.06
N ASP A 43 -11.08 6.96 8.86
CA ASP A 43 -12.29 6.99 8.03
C ASP A 43 -11.95 6.92 6.54
N THR A 44 -12.39 5.84 5.89
CA THR A 44 -12.12 5.53 4.48
C THR A 44 -13.20 6.08 3.53
N GLU A 45 -14.28 6.66 4.06
CA GLU A 45 -15.49 7.00 3.30
C GLU A 45 -15.71 8.51 3.14
N THR A 46 -14.75 9.35 3.54
CA THR A 46 -14.84 10.82 3.39
C THR A 46 -14.14 11.34 2.13
N ASP A 47 -14.75 12.31 1.45
CA ASP A 47 -14.18 12.94 0.24
C ASP A 47 -12.81 13.58 0.49
N GLN A 48 -12.64 14.18 1.67
CA GLN A 48 -11.38 14.82 2.09
C GLN A 48 -10.24 13.79 2.21
N TYR A 49 -10.58 12.56 2.59
CA TYR A 49 -9.66 11.43 2.66
C TYR A 49 -9.33 10.87 1.27
N LEU A 50 -10.33 10.74 0.38
CA LEU A 50 -10.14 10.38 -1.03
C LEU A 50 -9.21 11.37 -1.76
N ALA A 51 -9.38 12.67 -1.53
CA ALA A 51 -8.51 13.72 -2.08
C ALA A 51 -7.05 13.62 -1.58
N GLY A 52 -6.85 13.27 -0.30
CA GLY A 52 -5.52 12.94 0.23
C GLY A 52 -4.94 11.65 -0.36
N HIS A 53 -5.79 10.66 -0.63
CA HIS A 53 -5.39 9.34 -1.14
C HIS A 53 -4.89 9.34 -2.58
N LEU A 54 -5.56 10.08 -3.47
CA LEU A 54 -5.11 10.24 -4.87
C LEU A 54 -3.70 10.85 -4.99
N ASN A 55 -3.24 11.56 -3.95
CA ASN A 55 -1.94 12.21 -3.87
C ASN A 55 -0.90 11.45 -3.02
N LEU A 56 -1.29 10.36 -2.34
CA LEU A 56 -0.46 9.63 -1.39
C LEU A 56 0.51 8.67 -2.09
N ARG A 57 1.72 9.15 -2.39
CA ARG A 57 2.84 8.32 -2.86
C ARG A 57 3.48 7.50 -1.73
N ILE A 58 2.76 6.49 -1.24
CA ILE A 58 3.33 5.47 -0.36
C ILE A 58 4.17 4.50 -1.21
N SER A 59 5.45 4.35 -0.85
CA SER A 59 6.28 3.29 -1.40
C SER A 59 5.88 1.92 -0.85
N ALA A 60 6.05 0.86 -1.64
CA ALA A 60 5.84 -0.52 -1.20
C ALA A 60 6.71 -0.92 0.02
N TYR A 61 7.78 -0.18 0.34
CA TYR A 61 8.49 -0.30 1.62
C TYR A 61 7.68 0.27 2.79
N GLN A 62 7.20 1.51 2.67
CA GLN A 62 6.36 2.15 3.68
C GLN A 62 5.06 1.36 3.92
N LEU A 63 4.44 0.82 2.86
CA LEU A 63 3.23 0.01 2.96
C LEU A 63 3.45 -1.26 3.79
N ARG A 64 4.50 -2.04 3.50
CA ARG A 64 4.87 -3.24 4.26
C ARG A 64 5.17 -2.93 5.73
N LYS A 65 5.87 -1.81 6.00
CA LYS A 65 6.15 -1.36 7.36
C LYS A 65 4.85 -1.03 8.10
N ALA A 66 3.96 -0.24 7.49
CA ALA A 66 2.68 0.12 8.08
C ALA A 66 1.79 -1.10 8.34
N LEU A 67 1.78 -2.11 7.45
CA LEU A 67 1.04 -3.35 7.65
C LEU A 67 1.52 -4.15 8.88
N ARG A 68 2.82 -4.15 9.18
CA ARG A 68 3.34 -4.75 10.42
C ARG A 68 2.99 -3.93 11.66
N GLU A 69 3.02 -2.60 11.57
CA GLU A 69 2.71 -1.70 12.69
C GLU A 69 1.25 -1.78 13.16
N VAL A 70 0.31 -2.21 12.31
CA VAL A 70 -1.11 -2.33 12.69
C VAL A 70 -1.50 -3.69 13.30
N VAL A 71 -0.61 -4.68 13.29
CA VAL A 71 -0.82 -5.98 13.96
C VAL A 71 -1.33 -5.84 15.42
N PRO A 72 -0.70 -5.04 16.31
CA PRO A 72 -1.18 -4.86 17.69
C PRO A 72 -2.49 -4.06 17.82
N LEU A 73 -2.98 -3.42 16.74
CA LEU A 73 -4.26 -2.70 16.74
C LEU A 73 -5.45 -3.61 16.38
N CYS A 74 -5.16 -4.78 15.81
CA CYS A 74 -6.16 -5.76 15.39
C CYS A 74 -6.59 -6.68 16.55
N PRO A 75 -7.82 -7.25 16.51
CA PRO A 75 -8.18 -8.41 17.34
C PRO A 75 -7.14 -9.54 17.18
N PRO A 76 -6.78 -10.30 18.23
CA PRO A 76 -5.64 -11.22 18.18
C PRO A 76 -5.62 -12.20 16.99
N HIS A 77 -6.77 -12.80 16.65
CA HIS A 77 -6.91 -13.71 15.51
C HIS A 77 -6.71 -13.03 14.15
N LEU A 78 -7.14 -11.76 14.01
CA LEU A 78 -6.87 -10.95 12.81
C LEU A 78 -5.43 -10.45 12.79
N GLY A 79 -4.87 -10.05 13.94
CA GLY A 79 -3.46 -9.64 14.05
C GLY A 79 -2.48 -10.72 13.57
N LEU A 80 -2.72 -11.99 13.93
CA LEU A 80 -1.95 -13.13 13.42
C LEU A 80 -2.04 -13.26 11.89
N ARG A 81 -3.25 -13.11 11.32
CA ARG A 81 -3.46 -13.17 9.85
C ARG A 81 -2.82 -11.99 9.12
N VAL A 82 -2.91 -10.78 9.68
CA VAL A 82 -2.24 -9.57 9.17
C VAL A 82 -0.72 -9.74 9.21
N CYS A 83 -0.16 -10.29 10.29
CA CYS A 83 1.28 -10.58 10.40
C CYS A 83 1.73 -11.59 9.32
N ASN A 84 0.98 -12.69 9.14
CA ASN A 84 1.27 -13.68 8.11
C ASN A 84 1.17 -13.10 6.69
N LEU A 85 0.18 -12.25 6.41
CA LEU A 85 0.08 -11.52 5.15
C LEU A 85 1.29 -10.58 4.95
N ALA A 86 1.67 -9.84 5.98
CA ALA A 86 2.79 -8.90 5.92
C ALA A 86 4.13 -9.59 5.62
N ASN A 87 4.33 -10.82 6.10
CA ASN A 87 5.50 -11.63 5.77
C ASN A 87 5.47 -12.05 4.29
N LYS A 88 4.39 -12.67 3.80
CA LYS A 88 4.30 -13.08 2.39
C LYS A 88 4.38 -11.91 1.39
N VAL A 89 3.77 -10.77 1.73
CA VAL A 89 3.87 -9.52 0.93
C VAL A 89 5.29 -8.95 0.95
N ASN A 90 6.04 -9.19 2.03
CA ASN A 90 7.47 -8.86 2.11
C ASN A 90 8.35 -9.81 1.28
N ASP A 91 8.09 -11.12 1.34
CA ASP A 91 9.00 -12.12 0.78
C ASP A 91 8.99 -12.09 -0.76
N GLY A 92 7.82 -11.97 -1.39
CA GLY A 92 7.70 -11.79 -2.84
C GLY A 92 7.98 -10.37 -3.36
N TYR A 93 8.51 -9.44 -2.53
CA TYR A 93 8.71 -8.04 -2.92
C TYR A 93 9.72 -7.86 -4.05
N GLU A 94 10.89 -8.50 -3.98
CA GLU A 94 11.92 -8.34 -5.02
C GLU A 94 11.38 -8.85 -6.38
N ASN A 95 10.64 -9.97 -6.41
CA ASN A 95 10.00 -10.51 -7.62
C ASN A 95 8.97 -9.54 -8.21
N ARG A 96 8.06 -8.98 -7.39
CA ARG A 96 7.06 -7.99 -7.83
C ARG A 96 7.72 -6.72 -8.38
N ASN A 97 8.76 -6.23 -7.72
CA ASN A 97 9.48 -5.02 -8.12
C ASN A 97 10.27 -5.26 -9.42
N THR A 98 11.01 -6.37 -9.54
CA THR A 98 11.70 -6.77 -10.77
C THR A 98 10.72 -6.96 -11.92
N ALA A 99 9.54 -7.52 -11.68
CA ALA A 99 8.52 -7.61 -12.69
C ALA A 99 8.06 -6.23 -13.16
N ALA A 100 7.61 -5.35 -12.25
CA ALA A 100 7.03 -4.05 -12.56
C ALA A 100 8.01 -3.02 -13.17
N HIS A 101 9.32 -3.19 -12.97
CA HIS A 101 10.34 -2.21 -13.37
C HIS A 101 11.46 -2.81 -14.24
N GLY A 102 11.43 -4.11 -14.51
CA GLY A 102 12.44 -4.80 -15.31
C GLY A 102 12.31 -4.49 -16.80
N ALA A 103 13.45 -4.42 -17.48
CA ALA A 103 13.54 -4.43 -18.93
C ALA A 103 13.47 -5.88 -19.42
N TRP A 104 12.29 -6.27 -19.89
CA TRP A 104 12.01 -7.61 -20.42
C TRP A 104 12.44 -7.71 -21.89
N HIS A 105 13.17 -8.77 -22.25
CA HIS A 105 13.61 -9.05 -23.62
C HIS A 105 13.61 -10.57 -23.91
N VAL A 106 13.68 -10.95 -25.20
CA VAL A 106 13.88 -12.34 -25.60
C VAL A 106 15.33 -12.53 -26.07
N ASP A 107 16.08 -13.42 -25.43
CA ASP A 107 17.43 -13.76 -25.86
C ASP A 107 17.38 -14.64 -27.11
N ARG A 108 17.79 -14.09 -28.25
CA ARG A 108 17.86 -14.80 -29.55
C ARG A 108 18.78 -16.02 -29.56
N ARG A 109 19.67 -16.21 -28.58
CA ARG A 109 20.56 -17.38 -28.50
C ARG A 109 19.94 -18.56 -27.79
N THR A 110 19.06 -18.29 -26.82
CA THR A 110 18.43 -19.32 -25.99
C THR A 110 16.93 -19.46 -26.22
N GLU A 111 16.33 -18.54 -26.99
CA GLU A 111 14.89 -18.35 -27.21
C GLU A 111 14.09 -18.21 -25.91
N ARG A 112 14.77 -17.75 -24.84
CA ARG A 112 14.17 -17.55 -23.51
C ARG A 112 13.80 -16.09 -23.29
N LEU A 113 12.78 -15.90 -22.48
CA LEU A 113 12.48 -14.60 -21.92
C LEU A 113 13.49 -14.29 -20.81
N HIS A 114 14.04 -13.09 -20.82
CA HIS A 114 14.93 -12.57 -19.78
C HIS A 114 14.36 -11.27 -19.23
N VAL A 115 14.70 -10.98 -17.98
CA VAL A 115 14.45 -9.68 -17.34
C VAL A 115 15.77 -9.10 -16.85
N GLU A 116 16.04 -7.85 -17.23
CA GLU A 116 17.12 -7.05 -16.68
C GLU A 116 16.58 -6.06 -15.65
N HIS A 117 17.14 -6.04 -14.45
CA HIS A 117 16.72 -5.09 -13.43
C HIS A 117 17.89 -4.64 -12.55
N TYR A 118 17.87 -3.35 -12.18
CA TYR A 118 18.85 -2.73 -11.29
C TYR A 118 18.26 -2.51 -9.91
N LEU A 119 18.66 -3.35 -8.96
CA LEU A 119 18.28 -3.19 -7.56
C LEU A 119 19.28 -2.31 -6.80
N LYS A 120 18.75 -1.51 -5.86
CA LYS A 120 19.54 -0.70 -4.92
C LYS A 120 19.64 -1.43 -3.58
N ARG A 121 20.86 -1.72 -3.10
CA ARG A 121 21.13 -2.20 -1.73
C ARG A 121 21.98 -1.20 -0.96
N GLY A 122 21.84 -1.20 0.36
CA GLY A 122 22.49 -0.24 1.26
C GLY A 122 21.68 1.05 1.48
N LYS A 123 22.25 1.96 2.28
CA LYS A 123 21.73 3.30 2.54
C LYS A 123 22.75 4.32 2.06
N ALA A 124 22.30 5.52 1.68
CA ALA A 124 23.21 6.61 1.31
C ALA A 124 24.23 6.89 2.43
N PRO A 125 25.51 7.16 2.10
CA PRO A 125 26.09 7.30 0.75
C PRO A 125 26.48 5.96 0.09
N LYS A 126 26.43 4.82 0.80
CA LYS A 126 26.89 3.51 0.32
C LYS A 126 25.78 2.72 -0.40
N VAL A 127 25.13 3.33 -1.39
CA VAL A 127 24.15 2.62 -2.23
C VAL A 127 24.90 1.85 -3.32
N GLN A 128 24.75 0.54 -3.34
CA GLN A 128 25.24 -0.33 -4.40
C GLN A 128 24.10 -0.66 -5.36
N PHE A 129 24.38 -0.54 -6.65
CA PHE A 129 23.52 -1.05 -7.72
C PHE A 129 24.05 -2.41 -8.16
N PHE A 130 23.15 -3.38 -8.30
CA PHE A 130 23.49 -4.69 -8.84
C PHE A 130 22.48 -5.06 -9.92
N HIS A 131 23.03 -5.63 -10.99
CA HIS A 131 22.29 -6.06 -12.17
C HIS A 131 21.86 -7.51 -11.97
N ILE A 132 20.58 -7.80 -12.20
CA ILE A 132 20.06 -9.16 -12.30
C ILE A 132 19.63 -9.38 -13.74
N THR A 133 20.11 -10.49 -14.32
CA THR A 133 19.62 -11.03 -15.59
C THR A 133 19.22 -12.48 -15.36
N GLU A 134 17.92 -12.75 -15.31
CA GLU A 134 17.40 -14.10 -15.03
C GLU A 134 16.54 -14.61 -16.19
N PRO A 135 16.73 -15.88 -16.63
CA PRO A 135 15.83 -16.51 -17.58
C PRO A 135 14.50 -16.86 -16.89
N PHE A 136 13.40 -16.38 -17.46
CA PHE A 136 12.05 -16.71 -17.03
C PHE A 136 11.39 -17.71 -17.99
N ASN A 137 10.69 -18.69 -17.41
CA ASN A 137 9.81 -19.59 -18.14
C ASN A 137 8.34 -19.33 -17.77
N GLN A 138 7.42 -19.78 -18.63
CA GLN A 138 5.98 -19.56 -18.46
C GLN A 138 5.44 -20.08 -17.12
N LYS A 139 5.96 -21.19 -16.58
CA LYS A 139 5.51 -21.75 -15.30
C LYS A 139 5.85 -20.84 -14.11
N GLN A 140 6.98 -20.11 -14.17
CA GLN A 140 7.32 -19.13 -13.13
C GLN A 140 6.34 -17.94 -13.14
N ILE A 141 5.91 -17.51 -14.32
CA ILE A 141 4.93 -16.41 -14.48
C ILE A 141 3.55 -16.86 -14.00
N ASP A 142 3.09 -18.04 -14.46
CA ASP A 142 1.79 -18.59 -14.07
C ASP A 142 1.72 -18.83 -12.55
N GLY A 143 2.79 -19.39 -11.95
CA GLY A 143 2.91 -19.54 -10.51
C GLY A 143 2.93 -18.22 -9.74
N ALA A 144 3.54 -17.17 -10.30
CA ALA A 144 3.54 -15.83 -9.71
C ALA A 144 2.14 -15.17 -9.76
N VAL A 145 1.37 -15.38 -10.84
CA VAL A 145 -0.05 -14.98 -10.93
C VAL A 145 -0.88 -15.69 -9.85
N GLU A 146 -0.74 -17.01 -9.73
CA GLU A 146 -1.45 -17.79 -8.70
C GLU A 146 -1.06 -17.41 -7.28
N GLU A 147 0.21 -17.05 -7.03
CA GLU A 147 0.64 -16.52 -5.72
C GLU A 147 -0.01 -15.16 -5.45
N ALA A 148 0.06 -14.22 -6.40
CA ALA A 148 -0.50 -12.89 -6.25
C ALA A 148 -2.02 -12.93 -6.00
N ASP A 149 -2.77 -13.77 -6.72
CA ASP A 149 -4.20 -13.97 -6.50
C ASP A 149 -4.50 -14.58 -5.12
N ARG A 150 -3.74 -15.60 -4.69
CA ARG A 150 -3.89 -16.16 -3.33
C ARG A 150 -3.62 -15.13 -2.22
N LEU A 151 -2.62 -14.24 -2.41
CA LEU A 151 -2.37 -13.14 -1.49
C LEU A 151 -3.50 -12.10 -1.50
N LEU A 152 -4.01 -11.74 -2.69
CA LEU A 152 -5.13 -10.81 -2.85
C LEU A 152 -6.39 -11.34 -2.16
N ARG A 153 -6.77 -12.61 -2.38
CA ARG A 153 -7.91 -13.24 -1.69
C ARG A 153 -7.75 -13.19 -0.17
N SER A 154 -6.57 -13.55 0.34
CA SER A 154 -6.28 -13.48 1.77
C SER A 154 -6.37 -12.06 2.32
N ALA A 155 -5.96 -11.04 1.55
CA ALA A 155 -6.07 -9.65 1.94
C ALA A 155 -7.53 -9.15 1.92
N VAL A 156 -8.32 -9.55 0.92
CA VAL A 156 -9.74 -9.20 0.82
C VAL A 156 -10.54 -9.76 1.99
N ASP A 157 -10.31 -11.02 2.38
CA ASP A 157 -10.94 -11.62 3.56
C ASP A 157 -10.60 -10.86 4.86
N ILE A 158 -9.31 -10.58 5.09
CA ILE A 158 -8.85 -9.82 6.27
C ILE A 158 -9.47 -8.42 6.30
N ARG A 159 -9.53 -7.74 5.14
CA ARG A 159 -10.19 -6.42 5.00
C ARG A 159 -11.68 -6.50 5.37
N ALA A 160 -12.39 -7.50 4.85
CA ALA A 160 -13.82 -7.68 5.09
C ALA A 160 -14.12 -7.96 6.58
N GLU A 161 -13.29 -8.78 7.24
CA GLU A 161 -13.44 -9.07 8.67
C GLU A 161 -13.08 -7.87 9.56
N LEU A 162 -12.01 -7.13 9.24
CA LEU A 162 -11.66 -5.89 9.96
C LEU A 162 -12.77 -4.83 9.85
N HIS A 163 -13.36 -4.66 8.66
CA HIS A 163 -14.49 -3.75 8.47
C HIS A 163 -15.72 -4.19 9.30
N LYS A 164 -16.08 -5.48 9.26
CA LYS A 164 -17.16 -6.05 10.12
C LYS A 164 -16.88 -5.91 11.62
N TRP A 165 -15.62 -5.95 12.05
CA TRP A 165 -15.23 -5.72 13.44
C TRP A 165 -15.35 -4.24 13.83
N ARG A 166 -14.87 -3.34 12.96
CA ARG A 166 -14.95 -1.89 13.15
C ARG A 166 -16.40 -1.41 13.32
N MET A 167 -17.30 -1.87 12.46
CA MET A 167 -18.73 -1.52 12.54
C MET A 167 -19.34 -1.94 13.89
N ARG A 168 -19.16 -3.21 14.29
CA ARG A 168 -19.63 -3.73 15.59
C ARG A 168 -19.04 -2.97 16.79
N ARG A 169 -17.78 -2.53 16.71
CA ARG A 169 -17.14 -1.70 17.74
C ARG A 169 -17.77 -0.30 17.81
N GLY A 170 -18.09 0.31 16.66
CA GLY A 170 -18.78 1.59 16.57
C GLY A 170 -20.20 1.53 17.13
N GLU A 171 -20.96 0.48 16.82
CA GLU A 171 -22.29 0.21 17.37
C GLU A 171 -22.25 0.04 18.90
N ALA A 172 -21.35 -0.79 19.41
CA ALA A 172 -21.18 -0.99 20.85
C ALA A 172 -20.83 0.31 21.59
N LEU A 173 -19.97 1.15 21.00
CA LEU A 173 -19.63 2.47 21.55
C LEU A 173 -20.84 3.41 21.56
N LYS A 174 -21.61 3.47 20.46
CA LYS A 174 -22.87 4.25 20.42
C LYS A 174 -23.84 3.78 21.50
N THR A 175 -24.07 2.47 21.64
CA THR A 175 -24.95 1.91 22.68
C THR A 175 -24.48 2.24 24.09
N MET A 176 -23.17 2.20 24.36
CA MET A 176 -22.60 2.56 25.66
C MET A 176 -22.81 4.05 25.98
N ILE A 177 -22.56 4.93 25.01
CA ILE A 177 -22.79 6.38 25.15
C ILE A 177 -24.27 6.67 25.38
N SER A 178 -25.17 6.09 24.57
CA SER A 178 -26.62 6.23 24.76
C SER A 178 -27.04 5.82 26.16
N ARG A 179 -26.58 4.66 26.67
CA ARG A 179 -26.90 4.21 28.05
C ARG A 179 -26.38 5.16 29.13
N GLN A 180 -25.21 5.77 28.95
CA GLN A 180 -24.68 6.76 29.88
C GLN A 180 -25.48 8.08 29.86
N LEU A 181 -26.00 8.47 28.69
CA LEU A 181 -26.87 9.64 28.53
C LEU A 181 -28.34 9.37 28.92
N SER A 182 -28.75 8.10 29.01
CA SER A 182 -30.09 7.64 29.44
C SER A 182 -30.14 7.19 30.91
N GLY A 183 -29.17 7.58 31.73
CA GLY A 183 -29.25 7.38 33.18
C GLY A 183 -30.48 8.07 33.79
N PRO A 184 -30.93 7.65 34.99
CA PRO A 184 -32.07 8.28 35.66
C PRO A 184 -31.83 9.78 35.79
N GLU A 185 -32.88 10.60 35.66
CA GLU A 185 -32.80 12.06 35.67
C GLU A 185 -31.96 12.57 36.85
N VAL A 186 -30.69 12.88 36.58
CA VAL A 186 -29.85 13.61 37.52
C VAL A 186 -30.39 15.03 37.52
N ALA A 187 -31.07 15.39 38.59
CA ALA A 187 -31.63 16.72 38.79
C ALA A 187 -30.59 17.79 38.41
N SER A 188 -30.95 18.64 37.45
CA SER A 188 -30.24 19.83 36.94
C SER A 188 -28.77 19.98 37.37
N PRO A 189 -27.78 19.61 36.52
CA PRO A 189 -26.37 19.81 36.84
C PRO A 189 -26.03 21.29 37.05
N GLN A 190 -25.55 21.66 38.23
CA GLN A 190 -25.02 23.00 38.53
C GLN A 190 -23.66 23.27 37.85
N GLU A 191 -23.65 23.32 36.52
CA GLU A 191 -22.61 23.77 35.55
C GLU A 191 -21.16 23.19 35.54
N PRO A 192 -20.68 22.17 36.30
CA PRO A 192 -19.22 22.01 36.50
C PRO A 192 -18.45 21.50 35.27
N TYR A 193 -19.19 21.03 34.26
CA TYR A 193 -18.66 20.27 33.13
C TYR A 193 -18.56 21.05 31.81
N ARG A 194 -19.08 22.28 31.74
CA ARG A 194 -19.04 23.07 30.49
C ARG A 194 -17.61 23.36 30.02
N GLY A 195 -16.72 23.72 30.96
CA GLY A 195 -15.30 23.99 30.68
C GLY A 195 -14.50 22.76 30.22
N TRP A 196 -14.92 21.53 30.56
CA TRP A 196 -14.23 20.31 30.12
C TRP A 196 -14.50 20.01 28.64
N ILE A 197 -15.74 20.20 28.19
CA ILE A 197 -16.12 20.00 26.77
C ILE A 197 -15.41 21.04 25.89
N GLU A 198 -15.41 22.31 26.28
CA GLU A 198 -14.68 23.38 25.56
C GLU A 198 -13.16 23.15 25.52
N THR A 199 -12.58 22.57 26.57
CA THR A 199 -11.14 22.25 26.62
C THR A 199 -10.77 21.10 25.69
N LEU A 200 -11.66 20.11 25.51
CA LEU A 200 -11.47 19.03 24.53
C LEU A 200 -11.60 19.57 23.10
N ASP A 201 -12.63 20.38 22.81
CA ASP A 201 -12.84 20.94 21.47
C ASP A 201 -11.68 21.87 21.03
N ARG A 202 -11.14 22.69 21.96
CA ARG A 202 -9.91 23.48 21.72
C ARG A 202 -8.67 22.62 21.46
N LYS A 203 -8.56 21.42 22.04
CA LYS A 203 -7.42 20.52 21.80
C LYS A 203 -7.48 19.85 20.43
N PHE A 204 -8.66 19.57 19.90
CA PHE A 204 -8.81 19.00 18.55
C PHE A 204 -8.54 20.05 17.46
N ARG A 205 -9.09 21.27 17.58
CA ARG A 205 -8.89 22.34 16.58
C ARG A 205 -7.44 22.89 16.45
N ARG A 206 -6.52 22.52 17.34
CA ARG A 206 -5.12 23.00 17.34
C ARG A 206 -4.13 22.12 16.57
N LYS A 207 -4.57 21.02 15.93
CA LYS A 207 -3.67 20.13 15.16
C LYS A 207 -3.58 20.42 13.67
N ASP A 208 -4.40 21.33 13.13
CA ASP A 208 -4.47 21.60 11.68
C ASP A 208 -3.50 22.69 11.18
N SER A 209 -2.52 23.12 12.00
CA SER A 209 -1.60 24.21 11.66
C SER A 209 -0.14 23.76 11.45
N VAL A 210 0.13 22.96 10.40
CA VAL A 210 1.47 22.87 9.79
C VAL A 210 1.36 22.85 8.26
N SER A 211 1.22 24.03 7.65
CA SER A 211 1.52 24.22 6.23
C SER A 211 2.99 24.57 6.05
N SER A 212 3.78 23.72 5.39
CA SER A 212 5.02 24.10 4.70
C SER A 212 5.57 22.93 3.87
N PHE A 213 6.48 23.24 2.93
CA PHE A 213 7.18 22.30 2.04
C PHE A 213 6.40 21.68 0.87
N TRP A 214 5.97 22.56 -0.05
CA TRP A 214 6.12 22.27 -1.48
C TRP A 214 7.21 23.17 -2.06
N ASN A 215 8.37 22.58 -2.35
CA ASN A 215 9.33 23.19 -3.25
C ASN A 215 10.18 22.10 -3.92
N ILE A 216 10.61 22.41 -5.15
CA ILE A 216 11.28 21.55 -6.16
C ILE A 216 10.30 20.87 -7.13
N GLY A 217 9.69 21.71 -7.98
CA GLY A 217 9.64 21.39 -9.39
C GLY A 217 10.99 21.75 -10.01
N HIS A 218 11.72 20.78 -10.56
CA HIS A 218 12.84 21.07 -11.46
C HIS A 218 12.35 20.95 -12.91
N PRO A 219 12.26 22.05 -13.67
CA PRO A 219 12.07 21.96 -15.11
C PRO A 219 13.35 21.40 -15.74
N ILE A 220 13.22 20.32 -16.51
CA ILE A 220 14.32 19.80 -17.32
C ILE A 220 14.62 20.84 -18.41
N ARG A 221 15.71 21.59 -18.23
CA ARG A 221 16.28 22.42 -19.30
C ARG A 221 16.94 21.49 -20.32
N LEU A 222 16.30 21.30 -21.47
CA LEU A 222 16.95 20.76 -22.66
C LEU A 222 17.98 21.78 -23.18
N GLY A 223 19.22 21.64 -22.73
CA GLY A 223 20.36 22.40 -23.22
C GLY A 223 20.87 21.81 -24.52
N SER A 224 20.50 22.41 -25.65
CA SER A 224 21.09 22.11 -26.94
C SER A 224 22.55 22.58 -27.02
N ARG A 225 23.44 21.72 -27.53
CA ARG A 225 24.47 22.10 -28.50
C ARG A 225 25.12 20.89 -29.15
N LEU A 226 24.88 20.78 -30.46
CA LEU A 226 25.79 20.14 -31.39
C LEU A 226 26.99 21.07 -31.60
N GLN A 227 28.20 20.55 -31.49
CA GLN A 227 29.31 20.70 -32.45
C GLN A 227 30.44 19.74 -32.05
#